data_AF-A0A1F6GB74-F1
#
_entry.id   AF-A0A1F6GB74-F1
#
_cell.length_a   1.000
_cell.length_b   1.000
_cell.length_c   1.000
_cell.angle_alpha   90.00
_cell.angle_beta   90.00
_cell.angle_gamma   90.00
#
_symmetry.space_group_name_H-M   'P 1'
#
loop_
_entity.id
_entity.type
_entity.pdbx_description
1 polymer ?
#
loop_
_entity_poly.entity_id
_entity_poly.type
_entity_poly.pdbx_seq_one_letter_code
_entity_poly.pdbx_strand_id
1 'polypeptide(L)'
;MAPYVRSLLVFLFFLGACAAPKPVPPKKPSLPPPEVAHPKETAYLKRTFESAKPFLRLLDLSDQQAIDFPTLKTRLLAEAKLQKLSRQEIKDGLFWLNYLENKAARIKMFYRVPGEKAELVTAKGFLQRGRAWMPPVMAAMWDHCQHRVEAGSRVHLNTLKGWQSPAYVAWEMGQSQSDLPTTLKKVGLPFYTNRHQQRPLIQASIGTIEGRGVAQRLAKRCGEFGFSLDQGKNIAFIGDELLYQPIFASAQLPPDLAQPLEQALHEAQFYPSPQGLKVILAMAFKESSLLWNPSVNEIKKKSLREQFHKVLGPTEVGWGRFLTGLMLDKKLEQEKEALTKRLLEITEPKSHATEYDVYLWSHQAAQLLDQLMDKYSSLAKLGSQALNLEARLRRLRYEPQTFGLWQVNINHLVEKLNQNPELSARFPEVFIKGQVDRHGLIASLSGLKKAPLNKTRTLTLIFLTKIKPRYLDHQQGHPHDLLFFAAENLTGELSTFRAAIQLRLSYKLKRPVSADGDLAFYKPYSLTIDWTHQSQTQWFLLRYALDNKKAWGKTSPKALVTQLCEAQLRSDLLKNPLYLRLMGPTAGERAFPQIKSELYSQGPRSYGRRVLALAEQF
;
A
#
# COMPACT_ATOMS: atom_id res chain seq x y z
N MET A 1 -40.78 -58.53 23.37
CA MET A 1 -41.27 -59.84 22.89
C MET A 1 -42.77 -59.88 23.11
N ALA A 2 -43.51 -60.28 22.08
CA ALA A 2 -44.98 -60.48 22.03
C ALA A 2 -45.84 -59.18 22.00
N PRO A 3 -47.08 -59.21 21.45
CA PRO A 3 -47.33 -58.95 20.02
C PRO A 3 -48.54 -58.01 19.72
N TYR A 4 -48.75 -57.80 18.41
CA TYR A 4 -49.92 -57.27 17.70
C TYR A 4 -51.31 -57.68 18.22
N VAL A 5 -52.32 -56.80 18.06
CA VAL A 5 -53.63 -56.97 17.38
C VAL A 5 -54.35 -55.59 17.38
N ARG A 6 -54.41 -54.84 16.28
CA ARG A 6 -55.50 -54.71 15.28
C ARG A 6 -56.91 -54.39 15.81
N SER A 7 -57.29 -53.12 15.57
CA SER A 7 -58.54 -52.63 14.93
C SER A 7 -59.91 -53.11 15.44
N LEU A 8 -60.74 -52.16 15.85
CA LEU A 8 -62.08 -52.00 15.25
C LEU A 8 -62.60 -50.55 15.41
N LEU A 9 -63.22 -50.08 14.34
CA LEU A 9 -63.65 -48.71 14.05
C LEU A 9 -65.13 -48.82 13.67
N VAL A 10 -66.04 -48.20 14.43
CA VAL A 10 -67.48 -48.04 14.11
C VAL A 10 -67.94 -46.76 14.87
N PHE A 11 -67.94 -45.54 14.30
CA PHE A 11 -68.98 -44.89 13.44
C PHE A 11 -70.40 -45.20 13.95
N LEU A 12 -71.22 -44.32 14.51
CA LEU A 12 -71.77 -42.99 14.15
C LEU A 12 -72.68 -42.60 15.36
N PHE A 13 -73.09 -41.38 15.68
CA PHE A 13 -73.79 -40.38 14.87
C PHE A 13 -73.84 -39.04 15.65
N PHE A 14 -73.87 -37.96 14.89
CA PHE A 14 -74.04 -36.56 15.29
C PHE A 14 -75.41 -36.23 15.89
N LEU A 15 -75.44 -35.25 16.80
CA LEU A 15 -76.35 -34.09 16.92
C LEU A 15 -75.78 -33.23 18.09
N GLY A 16 -75.15 -32.06 17.90
CA GLY A 16 -75.78 -30.76 17.63
C GLY A 16 -76.63 -30.31 18.85
N ALA A 17 -76.47 -29.20 19.56
CA ALA A 17 -75.68 -27.96 19.46
C ALA A 17 -75.61 -27.38 20.90
N CYS A 18 -74.53 -26.71 21.31
CA CYS A 18 -74.49 -25.25 21.47
C CYS A 18 -73.03 -24.84 21.73
N ALA A 19 -72.37 -24.26 20.72
CA ALA A 19 -71.07 -23.62 20.90
C ALA A 19 -71.26 -22.11 20.80
N ALA A 20 -70.81 -21.41 21.83
CA ALA A 20 -70.81 -19.96 21.94
C ALA A 20 -70.18 -19.29 20.71
N PRO A 21 -70.63 -18.08 20.33
CA PRO A 21 -70.07 -17.37 19.18
C PRO A 21 -68.59 -17.07 19.42
N LYS A 22 -67.73 -17.52 18.49
CA LYS A 22 -66.32 -17.14 18.46
C LYS A 22 -66.22 -15.62 18.25
N PRO A 23 -65.38 -14.91 19.02
CA PRO A 23 -65.17 -13.48 18.82
C PRO A 23 -64.58 -13.24 17.43
N VAL A 24 -65.27 -12.42 16.64
CA VAL A 24 -64.77 -11.89 15.37
C VAL A 24 -63.55 -11.02 15.69
N PRO A 25 -62.36 -11.32 15.15
CA PRO A 25 -61.21 -10.45 15.35
C PRO A 25 -61.51 -9.08 14.75
N PRO A 26 -61.15 -7.97 15.41
CA PRO A 26 -61.42 -6.64 14.90
C PRO A 26 -60.81 -6.50 13.50
N LYS A 27 -61.64 -6.12 12.53
CA LYS A 27 -61.17 -5.68 11.21
C LYS A 27 -60.13 -4.58 11.45
N LYS A 28 -58.88 -4.84 11.06
CA LYS A 28 -57.86 -3.78 10.98
C LYS A 28 -58.48 -2.58 10.27
N PRO A 29 -58.27 -1.34 10.74
CA PRO A 29 -58.67 -0.17 9.97
C PRO A 29 -58.06 -0.32 8.58
N SER A 30 -58.92 -0.40 7.57
CA SER A 30 -58.48 -0.32 6.19
C SER A 30 -57.71 0.98 6.07
N LEU A 31 -56.43 0.88 5.69
CA LEU A 31 -55.64 2.04 5.31
C LEU A 31 -56.51 2.94 4.41
N PRO A 32 -56.53 4.27 4.62
CA PRO A 32 -57.23 5.17 3.73
C PRO A 32 -56.82 4.82 2.29
N PRO A 33 -57.76 4.81 1.33
CA PRO A 33 -57.44 4.51 -0.06
C PRO A 33 -56.28 5.43 -0.49
N PRO A 34 -55.25 4.89 -1.15
CA PRO A 34 -54.05 5.65 -1.48
C PRO A 34 -54.43 6.88 -2.29
N GLU A 35 -53.86 8.03 -1.89
CA GLU A 35 -53.92 9.28 -2.65
C GLU A 35 -53.69 8.97 -4.14
N VAL A 36 -54.67 9.37 -4.95
CA VAL A 36 -54.69 9.15 -6.40
C VAL A 36 -53.41 9.79 -6.96
N ALA A 37 -52.57 8.99 -7.61
CA ALA A 37 -51.38 9.47 -8.29
C ALA A 37 -51.74 10.69 -9.16
N HIS A 38 -51.10 11.84 -8.94
CA HIS A 38 -51.37 13.06 -9.69
C HIS A 38 -51.22 12.79 -11.20
N PRO A 39 -52.32 12.73 -11.99
CA PRO A 39 -52.24 12.26 -13.38
C PRO A 39 -51.38 13.16 -14.25
N LYS A 40 -51.41 14.47 -13.96
CA LYS A 40 -50.61 15.50 -14.63
C LYS A 40 -49.11 15.36 -14.36
N GLU A 41 -48.71 15.13 -13.10
CA GLU A 41 -47.30 14.96 -12.73
C GLU A 41 -46.73 13.64 -13.27
N THR A 42 -47.54 12.58 -13.27
CA THR A 42 -47.18 11.28 -13.85
C THR A 42 -46.96 11.39 -15.36
N ALA A 43 -47.88 12.02 -16.08
CA ALA A 43 -47.75 12.25 -17.53
C ALA A 43 -46.53 13.13 -17.86
N TYR A 44 -46.28 14.16 -17.05
CA TYR A 44 -45.12 15.02 -17.21
C TYR A 44 -43.81 14.25 -17.03
N LEU A 45 -43.67 13.44 -15.97
CA LEU A 45 -42.48 12.61 -15.74
C LEU A 45 -42.22 11.62 -16.87
N LYS A 46 -43.27 10.98 -17.43
CA LYS A 46 -43.11 10.09 -18.59
C LYS A 46 -42.57 10.84 -19.79
N ARG A 47 -43.17 11.99 -20.12
CA ARG A 47 -42.76 12.80 -21.27
C ARG A 47 -41.32 13.27 -21.13
N THR A 48 -40.95 13.78 -19.96
CA THR A 48 -39.59 14.27 -19.71
C THR A 48 -38.56 13.15 -19.72
N PHE A 49 -38.90 11.95 -19.23
CA PHE A 49 -38.01 10.80 -19.31
C PHE A 49 -37.73 10.36 -20.75
N GLU A 50 -38.76 10.29 -21.61
CA GLU A 50 -38.58 9.95 -23.02
C GLU A 50 -37.72 11.00 -23.76
N SER A 51 -37.95 12.28 -23.49
CA SER A 51 -37.16 13.41 -24.02
C SER A 51 -35.71 13.42 -23.48
N ALA A 52 -35.47 12.86 -22.29
CA ALA A 52 -34.16 12.79 -21.66
C ALA A 52 -33.27 11.64 -22.18
N LYS A 53 -33.84 10.60 -22.82
CA LYS A 53 -33.09 9.41 -23.26
C LYS A 53 -31.86 9.73 -24.15
N PRO A 54 -31.95 10.60 -25.17
CA PRO A 54 -30.78 10.96 -25.98
C PRO A 54 -29.63 11.52 -25.14
N PHE A 55 -29.93 12.37 -24.16
CA PHE A 55 -28.94 12.94 -23.25
C PHE A 55 -28.33 11.88 -22.33
N LEU A 56 -29.12 10.98 -21.75
CA LEU A 56 -28.64 9.96 -20.81
C LEU A 56 -27.84 8.84 -21.49
N ARG A 57 -28.03 8.62 -22.79
CA ARG A 57 -27.36 7.58 -23.59
C ARG A 57 -25.99 7.96 -24.14
N LEU A 58 -25.57 9.21 -23.95
CA LEU A 58 -24.33 9.73 -24.54
C LEU A 58 -23.05 9.07 -24.01
N LEU A 59 -23.10 8.49 -22.82
CA LEU A 59 -21.94 7.84 -22.21
C LEU A 59 -22.14 6.34 -22.15
N ASP A 60 -21.09 5.59 -22.51
CA ASP A 60 -20.97 4.19 -22.15
C ASP A 60 -20.22 4.08 -20.81
N LEU A 61 -20.96 3.67 -19.78
CA LEU A 61 -20.46 3.42 -18.44
C LEU A 61 -20.66 1.94 -18.07
N SER A 62 -20.81 1.05 -19.06
CA SER A 62 -21.07 -0.39 -18.83
C SER A 62 -20.06 -1.02 -17.86
N ASP A 63 -18.80 -0.58 -17.90
CA ASP A 63 -17.72 -1.01 -17.02
C ASP A 63 -17.60 -0.22 -15.69
N GLN A 64 -18.32 0.90 -15.53
CA GLN A 64 -18.23 1.80 -14.37
C GLN A 64 -19.46 1.73 -13.47
N GLN A 65 -19.50 0.88 -12.44
CA GLN A 65 -20.69 0.75 -11.57
C GLN A 65 -20.78 1.78 -10.42
N ALA A 66 -19.87 2.76 -10.39
CA ALA A 66 -19.84 3.82 -9.39
C ALA A 66 -19.54 5.20 -10.03
N ILE A 67 -20.51 6.11 -9.95
CA ILE A 67 -20.40 7.51 -10.38
C ILE A 67 -21.28 8.39 -9.49
N ASP A 68 -20.88 9.62 -9.17
CA ASP A 68 -21.75 10.57 -8.46
C ASP A 68 -22.57 11.44 -9.42
N PHE A 69 -23.62 12.10 -8.93
CA PHE A 69 -24.47 12.96 -9.75
C PHE A 69 -23.71 14.15 -10.37
N PRO A 70 -22.83 14.89 -9.66
CA PRO A 70 -22.05 15.96 -10.26
C PRO A 70 -21.15 15.51 -11.42
N THR A 71 -20.43 14.40 -11.25
CA THR A 71 -19.54 13.81 -12.26
C THR A 71 -20.34 13.33 -13.46
N LEU A 72 -21.46 12.61 -13.23
CA LEU A 72 -22.33 12.17 -14.31
C LEU A 72 -22.88 13.34 -15.12
N LYS A 73 -23.44 14.36 -14.45
CA LYS A 73 -23.98 15.57 -15.11
C LYS A 73 -22.90 16.29 -15.93
N THR A 74 -21.70 16.44 -15.37
CA THR A 74 -20.58 17.14 -16.02
C THR A 74 -20.15 16.41 -17.29
N ARG A 75 -19.98 15.08 -17.22
CA ARG A 75 -19.59 14.27 -18.38
C ARG A 75 -20.67 14.27 -19.46
N LEU A 76 -21.94 14.09 -19.10
CA LEU A 76 -23.05 14.12 -20.06
C LEU A 76 -23.18 15.50 -20.72
N LEU A 77 -22.95 16.59 -19.98
CA LEU A 77 -22.95 17.94 -20.54
C LEU A 77 -21.80 18.21 -21.52
N ALA A 78 -20.61 17.66 -21.24
CA ALA A 78 -19.49 17.72 -22.18
C ALA A 78 -19.82 16.99 -23.47
N GLU A 79 -20.34 15.76 -23.36
CA GLU A 79 -20.67 14.92 -24.50
C GLU A 79 -21.86 15.47 -25.30
N ALA A 80 -22.86 16.05 -24.64
CA ALA A 80 -24.02 16.66 -25.30
C ALA A 80 -23.63 17.85 -26.17
N LYS A 81 -22.59 18.61 -25.78
CA LYS A 81 -22.02 19.68 -26.59
C LYS A 81 -21.31 19.13 -27.83
N LEU A 82 -20.58 18.03 -27.69
CA LEU A 82 -19.89 17.37 -28.80
C LEU A 82 -20.87 16.78 -29.81
N GLN A 83 -21.93 16.14 -29.32
CA GLN A 83 -22.98 15.48 -30.13
C GLN A 83 -24.10 16.43 -30.59
N LYS A 84 -24.00 17.74 -30.28
CA LYS A 84 -24.96 18.80 -30.68
C LYS A 84 -26.42 18.48 -30.34
N LEU A 85 -26.68 17.93 -29.16
CA LEU A 85 -28.06 17.69 -28.69
C LEU A 85 -28.86 19.00 -28.59
N SER A 86 -30.17 18.92 -28.74
CA SER A 86 -31.06 20.07 -28.63
C SER A 86 -31.08 20.62 -27.20
N ARG A 87 -31.37 21.92 -27.09
CA ARG A 87 -31.53 22.60 -25.78
C ARG A 87 -32.59 21.94 -24.91
N GLN A 88 -33.64 21.37 -25.53
CA GLN A 88 -34.73 20.73 -24.83
C GLN A 88 -34.33 19.35 -24.28
N GLU A 89 -33.61 18.52 -25.03
CA GLU A 89 -33.09 17.22 -24.57
C GLU A 89 -32.11 17.38 -23.40
N ILE A 90 -31.23 18.39 -23.46
CA ILE A 90 -30.30 18.70 -22.36
C ILE A 90 -31.06 19.16 -21.12
N LYS A 91 -32.05 20.04 -21.29
CA LYS A 91 -32.89 20.55 -20.18
C LYS A 91 -33.67 19.42 -19.52
N ASP A 92 -34.28 18.55 -20.31
CA ASP A 92 -35.07 17.42 -19.82
C ASP A 92 -34.19 16.33 -19.17
N GLY A 93 -33.00 16.08 -19.72
CA GLY A 93 -31.99 15.20 -19.13
C GLY A 93 -31.48 15.68 -17.77
N LEU A 94 -31.12 16.96 -17.65
CA LEU A 94 -30.73 17.55 -16.37
C LEU A 94 -31.88 17.58 -15.38
N PHE A 95 -33.10 17.92 -15.84
CA PHE A 95 -34.29 17.85 -15.00
C PHE A 95 -34.46 16.44 -14.43
N TRP A 96 -34.33 15.41 -15.27
CA TRP A 96 -34.49 14.02 -14.85
C TRP A 96 -33.45 13.60 -13.81
N LEU A 97 -32.17 13.91 -14.03
CA LEU A 97 -31.09 13.63 -13.07
C LEU A 97 -31.31 14.37 -11.73
N ASN A 98 -31.69 15.65 -11.78
CA ASN A 98 -31.99 16.44 -10.58
C ASN A 98 -33.25 15.93 -9.85
N TYR A 99 -34.26 15.46 -10.58
CA TYR A 99 -35.47 14.91 -10.00
C TYR A 99 -35.20 13.57 -9.31
N LEU A 100 -34.34 12.71 -9.89
CA LEU A 100 -33.90 11.47 -9.23
C LEU A 100 -33.03 11.75 -8.00
N GLU A 101 -32.11 12.72 -8.08
CA GLU A 101 -31.26 13.12 -6.96
C GLU A 101 -32.07 13.63 -5.75
N ASN A 102 -33.10 14.46 -5.99
CA ASN A 102 -33.78 15.20 -4.93
C ASN A 102 -35.20 14.68 -4.59
N LYS A 103 -35.85 13.96 -5.52
CA LYS A 103 -37.30 13.62 -5.43
C LYS A 103 -37.61 12.15 -5.77
N ALA A 104 -36.63 11.23 -5.78
CA ALA A 104 -36.84 9.81 -6.09
C ALA A 104 -37.97 9.14 -5.28
N ALA A 105 -38.16 9.51 -4.00
CA ALA A 105 -39.22 8.96 -3.16
C ALA A 105 -40.65 9.22 -3.71
N ARG A 106 -40.86 10.34 -4.40
CA ARG A 106 -42.15 10.68 -5.02
C ARG A 106 -42.50 9.77 -6.20
N ILE A 107 -41.50 9.33 -6.98
CA ILE A 107 -41.71 8.43 -8.12
C ILE A 107 -42.31 7.09 -7.66
N LYS A 108 -41.89 6.59 -6.49
CA LYS A 108 -42.42 5.35 -5.92
C LYS A 108 -43.92 5.46 -5.60
N MET A 109 -44.35 6.60 -5.06
CA MET A 109 -45.76 6.86 -4.76
C MET A 109 -46.60 6.88 -6.05
N PHE A 110 -46.11 7.51 -7.11
CA PHE A 110 -46.85 7.64 -8.37
C PHE A 110 -46.96 6.34 -9.17
N TYR A 111 -45.91 5.51 -9.19
CA TYR A 111 -45.85 4.33 -10.05
C TYR A 111 -46.17 3.01 -9.35
N ARG A 112 -46.47 3.04 -8.04
CA ARG A 112 -46.75 1.85 -7.21
C ARG A 112 -45.78 0.70 -7.50
N VAL A 113 -44.50 1.04 -7.70
CA VAL A 113 -43.45 0.04 -7.89
C VAL A 113 -43.53 -0.85 -6.64
N PRO A 114 -43.87 -2.15 -6.79
CA PRO A 114 -43.92 -3.03 -5.64
C PRO A 114 -42.59 -2.90 -4.91
N GLY A 115 -42.59 -3.00 -3.58
CA GLY A 115 -41.36 -3.29 -2.88
C GLY A 115 -40.91 -4.68 -3.32
N GLU A 116 -40.31 -4.81 -4.50
CA GLU A 116 -39.76 -6.07 -4.93
C GLU A 116 -38.63 -6.37 -3.98
N LYS A 117 -38.84 -7.42 -3.18
CA LYS A 117 -37.82 -8.40 -2.92
C LYS A 117 -37.14 -8.65 -4.27
N ALA A 118 -36.06 -7.93 -4.57
CA ALA A 118 -35.20 -8.28 -5.69
C ALA A 118 -34.95 -9.78 -5.55
N GLU A 119 -35.43 -10.58 -6.50
CA GLU A 119 -35.03 -11.97 -6.55
C GLU A 119 -33.51 -11.96 -6.58
N LEU A 120 -32.94 -12.38 -5.46
CA LEU A 120 -31.50 -12.53 -5.31
C LEU A 120 -31.09 -13.51 -6.41
N VAL A 121 -30.36 -13.00 -7.42
CA VAL A 121 -29.58 -13.87 -8.30
C VAL A 121 -28.89 -14.89 -7.41
N THR A 122 -28.97 -16.17 -7.77
CA THR A 122 -28.61 -17.27 -6.88
C THR A 122 -27.20 -17.13 -6.31
N ALA A 123 -27.05 -17.50 -5.03
CA ALA A 123 -25.85 -17.27 -4.21
C ALA A 123 -24.53 -17.74 -4.84
N LYS A 124 -24.54 -18.75 -5.73
CA LYS A 124 -23.34 -19.24 -6.43
C LYS A 124 -22.77 -18.26 -7.46
N GLY A 125 -23.62 -17.56 -8.22
CA GLY A 125 -23.16 -16.52 -9.16
C GLY A 125 -22.65 -15.27 -8.43
N PHE A 126 -23.24 -14.95 -7.28
CA PHE A 126 -22.83 -13.83 -6.43
C PHE A 126 -21.53 -14.09 -5.65
N LEU A 127 -21.25 -15.31 -5.21
CA LEU A 127 -20.00 -15.64 -4.49
C LEU A 127 -18.75 -15.54 -5.39
N GLN A 128 -18.88 -15.89 -6.67
CA GLN A 128 -17.78 -15.76 -7.64
C GLN A 128 -17.53 -14.30 -8.06
N ARG A 129 -18.59 -13.47 -8.14
CA ARG A 129 -18.47 -12.05 -8.52
C ARG A 129 -18.21 -11.11 -7.34
N GLY A 130 -18.67 -11.43 -6.13
CA GLY A 130 -18.57 -10.58 -4.94
C GLY A 130 -17.17 -10.43 -4.35
N ARG A 131 -16.24 -11.33 -4.70
CA ARG A 131 -14.79 -11.16 -4.43
C ARG A 131 -14.09 -10.28 -5.48
N ALA A 132 -14.66 -10.12 -6.67
CA ALA A 132 -14.02 -9.43 -7.79
C ALA A 132 -14.17 -7.89 -7.77
N TRP A 133 -15.04 -7.32 -6.92
CA TRP A 133 -15.42 -5.90 -6.98
C TRP A 133 -15.35 -5.16 -5.63
N MET A 134 -14.46 -5.58 -4.74
CA MET A 134 -14.15 -4.83 -3.51
C MET A 134 -13.18 -3.68 -3.85
N PRO A 135 -13.43 -2.41 -3.43
CA PRO A 135 -12.44 -1.34 -3.58
C PRO A 135 -11.10 -1.79 -3.01
N PRO A 136 -9.98 -1.51 -3.69
CA PRO A 136 -8.66 -1.98 -3.26
C PRO A 136 -8.35 -1.66 -1.80
N VAL A 137 -8.82 -0.51 -1.29
CA VAL A 137 -8.65 -0.13 0.12
C VAL A 137 -9.45 -1.00 1.07
N MET A 138 -10.70 -1.31 0.76
CA MET A 138 -11.52 -2.18 1.59
C MET A 138 -10.97 -3.61 1.57
N ALA A 139 -10.48 -4.08 0.41
CA ALA A 139 -9.83 -5.37 0.28
C ALA A 139 -8.58 -5.45 1.17
N ALA A 140 -7.71 -4.44 1.08
CA ALA A 140 -6.54 -4.35 1.94
C ALA A 140 -6.90 -4.29 3.43
N MET A 141 -7.86 -3.44 3.83
CA MET A 141 -8.30 -3.34 5.23
C MET A 141 -8.95 -4.63 5.72
N TRP A 142 -9.71 -5.31 4.85
CA TRP A 142 -10.29 -6.59 5.17
C TRP A 142 -9.21 -7.65 5.37
N ASP A 143 -8.21 -7.71 4.50
CA ASP A 143 -7.08 -8.61 4.66
C ASP A 143 -6.41 -8.39 6.01
N HIS A 144 -6.11 -7.13 6.36
CA HIS A 144 -5.57 -6.71 7.67
C HIS A 144 -6.46 -7.09 8.87
N CYS A 145 -7.79 -7.07 8.71
CA CYS A 145 -8.74 -7.51 9.72
C CYS A 145 -8.77 -9.04 9.84
N GLN A 146 -8.74 -9.75 8.71
CA GLN A 146 -8.99 -11.18 8.64
C GLN A 146 -7.98 -11.99 9.44
N HIS A 147 -6.68 -11.67 9.42
CA HIS A 147 -5.75 -12.51 10.20
C HIS A 147 -5.80 -12.21 11.71
N ARG A 148 -6.31 -11.04 12.15
CA ARG A 148 -6.68 -10.82 13.57
C ARG A 148 -7.89 -11.68 14.00
N VAL A 149 -8.73 -12.07 13.04
CA VAL A 149 -9.96 -12.85 13.27
C VAL A 149 -9.73 -14.36 13.13
N GLU A 150 -8.94 -14.79 12.13
CA GLU A 150 -8.63 -16.19 11.84
C GLU A 150 -7.80 -16.86 12.95
N ALA A 151 -7.05 -16.09 13.73
CA ALA A 151 -6.45 -16.56 14.98
C ALA A 151 -7.48 -17.08 16.01
N GLY A 152 -8.79 -17.02 15.73
CA GLY A 152 -9.81 -17.63 16.59
C GLY A 152 -11.20 -17.89 15.98
N SER A 153 -11.44 -17.87 14.66
CA SER A 153 -12.78 -18.21 14.11
C SER A 153 -12.84 -18.46 12.58
N ARG A 154 -13.77 -19.33 12.13
CA ARG A 154 -14.12 -19.59 10.71
C ARG A 154 -15.15 -18.59 10.19
N VAL A 155 -14.83 -17.30 10.22
CA VAL A 155 -15.75 -16.27 9.74
C VAL A 155 -15.55 -16.05 8.25
N HIS A 156 -16.55 -16.42 7.45
CA HIS A 156 -16.62 -16.03 6.05
C HIS A 156 -17.46 -14.77 5.91
N LEU A 157 -16.84 -13.70 5.39
CA LEU A 157 -17.62 -12.56 4.91
C LEU A 157 -18.24 -12.88 3.56
N ASN A 158 -19.56 -12.77 3.53
CA ASN A 158 -20.30 -12.58 2.31
C ASN A 158 -20.53 -11.07 2.19
N THR A 159 -19.86 -10.41 1.25
CA THR A 159 -20.17 -9.02 0.90
C THR A 159 -21.66 -8.94 0.55
N LEU A 160 -22.45 -8.25 1.38
CA LEU A 160 -23.81 -7.86 1.01
C LEU A 160 -23.68 -6.55 0.26
N LYS A 161 -23.78 -6.64 -1.06
CA LYS A 161 -24.10 -5.56 -2.02
C LYS A 161 -23.70 -4.14 -1.58
N GLY A 162 -22.62 -3.64 -2.16
CA GLY A 162 -22.57 -2.24 -2.57
C GLY A 162 -22.42 -2.21 -4.08
N TRP A 163 -23.50 -2.07 -4.84
CA TRP A 163 -23.42 -1.96 -6.30
C TRP A 163 -24.56 -1.12 -6.88
N GLN A 164 -24.19 -0.29 -7.86
CA GLN A 164 -24.91 0.84 -8.48
C GLN A 164 -25.06 2.08 -7.58
N SER A 165 -24.25 3.12 -7.81
CA SER A 165 -24.51 4.44 -7.22
C SER A 165 -25.86 5.00 -7.71
N PRO A 166 -26.55 5.88 -6.96
CA PRO A 166 -27.80 6.49 -7.41
C PRO A 166 -27.71 7.10 -8.82
N ALA A 167 -26.56 7.69 -9.15
CA ALA A 167 -26.31 8.26 -10.48
C ALA A 167 -26.04 7.18 -11.53
N TYR A 168 -25.38 6.07 -11.19
CA TYR A 168 -25.25 4.92 -12.11
C TYR A 168 -26.61 4.30 -12.45
N VAL A 169 -27.47 4.10 -11.45
CA VAL A 169 -28.86 3.62 -11.68
C VAL A 169 -29.61 4.59 -12.59
N ALA A 170 -29.47 5.91 -12.37
CA ALA A 170 -30.08 6.93 -13.22
C ALA A 170 -29.58 6.88 -14.67
N TRP A 171 -28.28 6.63 -14.86
CA TRP A 171 -27.68 6.41 -16.17
C TRP A 171 -28.20 5.13 -16.83
N GLU A 172 -28.21 3.99 -16.12
CA GLU A 172 -28.70 2.70 -16.61
C GLU A 172 -30.18 2.77 -17.01
N MET A 173 -31.01 3.48 -16.23
CA MET A 173 -32.38 3.79 -16.61
C MET A 173 -32.46 4.51 -17.96
N GLY A 174 -31.55 5.46 -18.22
CA GLY A 174 -31.47 6.17 -19.50
C GLY A 174 -31.06 5.28 -20.68
N GLN A 175 -30.31 4.20 -20.43
CA GLN A 175 -29.95 3.21 -21.44
C GLN A 175 -31.13 2.33 -21.87
N SER A 176 -32.17 2.21 -21.03
CA SER A 176 -33.35 1.41 -21.33
C SER A 176 -34.08 1.91 -22.58
N GLN A 177 -34.46 0.98 -23.46
CA GLN A 177 -35.35 1.27 -24.59
C GLN A 177 -36.84 1.28 -24.22
N SER A 178 -37.19 0.79 -23.03
CA SER A 178 -38.58 0.71 -22.58
C SER A 178 -39.10 2.04 -22.03
N ASP A 179 -40.41 2.15 -21.86
CA ASP A 179 -41.04 3.33 -21.24
C ASP A 179 -40.65 3.47 -19.75
N LEU A 180 -40.92 4.64 -19.16
CA LEU A 180 -40.59 4.91 -17.75
C LEU A 180 -41.17 3.85 -16.78
N PRO A 181 -42.46 3.49 -16.81
CA PRO A 181 -43.00 2.41 -15.96
C PRO A 181 -42.27 1.08 -16.08
N THR A 182 -41.98 0.63 -17.31
CA THR A 182 -41.31 -0.67 -17.54
C THR A 182 -39.85 -0.60 -17.12
N THR A 183 -39.18 0.53 -17.37
CA THR A 183 -37.80 0.77 -16.92
C THR A 183 -37.71 0.77 -15.40
N LEU A 184 -38.65 1.44 -14.71
CA LEU A 184 -38.73 1.45 -13.25
C LEU A 184 -38.98 0.05 -12.66
N LYS A 185 -39.75 -0.80 -13.33
CA LYS A 185 -39.93 -2.21 -12.93
C LYS A 185 -38.67 -3.06 -13.17
N LYS A 186 -37.95 -2.80 -14.27
CA LYS A 186 -36.78 -3.61 -14.68
C LYS A 186 -35.50 -3.27 -13.93
N VAL A 187 -35.22 -1.98 -13.76
CA VAL A 187 -33.96 -1.46 -13.19
C VAL A 187 -34.13 -1.12 -11.70
N GLY A 188 -35.35 -0.76 -11.28
CA GLY A 188 -35.64 -0.28 -9.93
C GLY A 188 -35.46 1.23 -9.76
N LEU A 189 -35.86 1.75 -8.59
CA LEU A 189 -35.57 3.13 -8.18
C LEU A 189 -34.28 3.16 -7.35
N PRO A 190 -33.40 4.16 -7.50
CA PRO A 190 -32.26 4.33 -6.60
C PRO A 190 -32.80 4.65 -5.19
N PHE A 191 -32.74 3.68 -4.28
CA PHE A 191 -33.17 3.87 -2.88
C PHE A 191 -31.96 3.93 -1.96
N TYR A 192 -31.72 5.10 -1.39
CA TYR A 192 -30.56 5.39 -0.57
C TYR A 192 -30.95 6.45 0.47
N THR A 193 -30.67 6.21 1.75
CA THR A 193 -30.82 7.24 2.81
C THR A 193 -29.89 8.44 2.50
N ASN A 194 -30.08 9.63 3.10
CA ASN A 194 -29.21 10.79 2.85
C ASN A 194 -27.70 10.48 3.05
N ARG A 195 -27.34 9.46 3.85
CA ARG A 195 -25.96 8.98 4.02
C ARG A 195 -25.39 8.25 2.79
N HIS A 196 -26.26 7.62 2.01
CA HIS A 196 -25.91 6.80 0.84
C HIS A 196 -25.78 7.64 -0.45
N GLN A 197 -26.22 8.90 -0.42
CA GLN A 197 -25.94 9.89 -1.47
C GLN A 197 -24.49 10.39 -1.44
N GLN A 198 -23.79 10.23 -0.31
CA GLN A 198 -22.46 10.77 -0.11
C GLN A 198 -21.33 9.75 -0.36
N ARG A 199 -21.57 8.43 -0.19
CA ARG A 199 -20.57 7.35 -0.44
C ARG A 199 -21.21 5.99 -0.76
N PRO A 200 -20.60 5.12 -1.58
CA PRO A 200 -21.06 3.75 -1.77
C PRO A 200 -20.94 2.97 -0.44
N LEU A 201 -22.08 2.53 0.13
CA LEU A 201 -22.06 1.58 1.25
C LEU A 201 -21.71 0.20 0.72
N ILE A 202 -20.60 -0.36 1.20
CA ILE A 202 -20.31 -1.78 1.06
C ILE A 202 -20.60 -2.42 2.42
N GLN A 203 -21.65 -3.23 2.48
CA GLN A 203 -21.96 -4.02 3.67
C GLN A 203 -21.29 -5.39 3.53
N ALA A 204 -20.80 -5.93 4.63
CA ALA A 204 -20.47 -7.34 4.70
C ALA A 204 -21.40 -8.04 5.69
N SER A 205 -22.01 -9.13 5.25
CA SER A 205 -22.72 -10.07 6.11
C SER A 205 -21.84 -11.23 6.48
N ILE A 206 -22.18 -11.82 7.62
CA ILE A 206 -21.51 -12.99 8.14
C ILE A 206 -22.44 -14.18 7.88
N GLY A 207 -21.97 -15.15 7.10
CA GLY A 207 -22.76 -16.29 6.65
C GLY A 207 -23.03 -17.37 7.71
N THR A 208 -23.31 -17.01 8.97
CA THR A 208 -23.59 -17.98 10.05
C THR A 208 -24.94 -17.73 10.72
N ILE A 209 -25.58 -18.80 11.20
CA ILE A 209 -26.93 -18.82 11.84
C ILE A 209 -27.00 -17.92 13.10
N GLU A 210 -25.86 -17.54 13.69
CA GLU A 210 -25.74 -16.64 14.86
C GLU A 210 -25.25 -15.20 14.49
N GLY A 211 -25.77 -14.61 13.41
CA GLY A 211 -25.21 -13.40 12.76
C GLY A 211 -24.98 -12.15 13.64
N ARG A 212 -25.72 -11.95 14.74
CA ARG A 212 -25.62 -10.73 15.57
C ARG A 212 -24.38 -10.71 16.48
N GLY A 213 -24.10 -11.83 17.16
CA GLY A 213 -22.96 -11.93 18.07
C GLY A 213 -21.61 -11.93 17.34
N VAL A 214 -21.57 -12.49 16.12
CA VAL A 214 -20.36 -12.49 15.29
C VAL A 214 -20.11 -11.09 14.71
N ALA A 215 -21.14 -10.37 14.23
CA ALA A 215 -20.98 -9.00 13.72
C ALA A 215 -20.43 -8.04 14.77
N GLN A 216 -20.92 -8.12 16.01
CA GLN A 216 -20.41 -7.31 17.12
C GLN A 216 -18.95 -7.65 17.44
N ARG A 217 -18.59 -8.94 17.45
CA ARG A 217 -17.20 -9.37 17.67
C ARG A 217 -16.27 -8.90 16.55
N LEU A 218 -16.70 -8.95 15.29
CA LEU A 218 -15.90 -8.47 14.15
C LEU A 218 -15.73 -6.96 14.17
N ALA A 219 -16.81 -6.19 14.35
CA ALA A 219 -16.72 -4.74 14.44
C ALA A 219 -15.81 -4.31 15.60
N LYS A 220 -15.86 -5.00 16.74
CA LYS A 220 -14.92 -4.75 17.85
C LYS A 220 -13.47 -5.03 17.46
N ARG A 221 -13.20 -6.13 16.75
CA ARG A 221 -11.82 -6.54 16.37
C ARG A 221 -11.26 -5.77 15.18
N CYS A 222 -12.13 -5.24 14.32
CA CYS A 222 -11.77 -4.63 13.04
C CYS A 222 -12.16 -3.16 12.92
N GLY A 223 -12.63 -2.54 14.00
CA GLY A 223 -12.91 -1.11 14.07
C GLY A 223 -11.71 -0.25 13.69
N GLU A 224 -10.51 -0.65 14.11
CA GLU A 224 -9.24 0.01 13.74
C GLU A 224 -8.95 -0.02 12.24
N PHE A 225 -9.61 -0.89 11.46
CA PHE A 225 -9.49 -0.95 10.00
C PHE A 225 -10.72 -0.37 9.30
N GLY A 226 -11.53 0.42 10.02
CA GLY A 226 -12.68 1.11 9.47
C GLY A 226 -13.97 0.29 9.35
N PHE A 227 -14.04 -0.90 9.98
CA PHE A 227 -15.26 -1.71 10.01
C PHE A 227 -16.11 -1.44 11.25
N SER A 228 -17.33 -0.98 11.07
CA SER A 228 -18.27 -0.64 12.16
C SER A 228 -19.59 -1.38 12.02
N LEU A 229 -20.39 -1.46 13.10
CA LEU A 229 -21.72 -2.07 13.04
C LEU A 229 -22.71 -1.18 12.31
N ASP A 230 -23.37 -1.73 11.30
CA ASP A 230 -24.53 -1.13 10.66
C ASP A 230 -25.81 -1.84 11.11
N GLN A 231 -26.75 -1.08 11.67
CA GLN A 231 -28.06 -1.52 12.15
C GLN A 231 -28.04 -2.75 13.09
N GLY A 232 -26.91 -2.97 13.79
CA GLY A 232 -26.73 -4.02 14.77
C GLY A 232 -26.77 -5.46 14.23
N LYS A 233 -26.71 -5.65 12.91
CA LYS A 233 -26.69 -6.99 12.26
C LYS A 233 -25.61 -7.14 11.17
N ASN A 234 -25.14 -6.04 10.58
CA ASN A 234 -24.13 -6.04 9.52
C ASN A 234 -22.89 -5.27 9.93
N ILE A 235 -21.78 -5.46 9.21
CA ILE A 235 -20.61 -4.57 9.30
C ILE A 235 -20.52 -3.70 8.04
N ALA A 236 -20.15 -2.43 8.20
CA ALA A 236 -19.96 -1.45 7.13
C ALA A 236 -18.55 -0.85 7.20
N PHE A 237 -17.97 -0.56 6.04
CA PHE A 237 -16.68 0.13 5.93
C PHE A 237 -16.90 1.64 5.84
N ILE A 238 -16.16 2.42 6.63
CA ILE A 238 -16.33 3.89 6.73
C ILE A 238 -15.77 4.67 5.52
N GLY A 239 -14.95 4.03 4.69
CA GLY A 239 -14.18 4.67 3.62
C GLY A 239 -12.77 5.08 4.08
N ASP A 240 -11.85 5.13 3.14
CA ASP A 240 -10.45 5.50 3.33
C ASP A 240 -10.24 6.94 3.78
N GLU A 241 -10.99 7.88 3.21
CA GLU A 241 -10.93 9.29 3.61
C GLU A 241 -11.17 9.45 5.13
N LEU A 242 -12.25 8.85 5.67
CA LEU A 242 -12.54 8.91 7.12
C LEU A 242 -11.57 8.06 7.94
N LEU A 243 -11.03 6.99 7.37
CA LEU A 243 -10.08 6.11 8.05
C LEU A 243 -8.74 6.82 8.31
N TYR A 244 -8.24 7.57 7.33
CA TYR A 244 -6.92 8.21 7.41
C TYR A 244 -6.97 9.69 7.76
N GLN A 245 -8.12 10.37 7.66
CA GLN A 245 -8.27 11.78 8.05
C GLN A 245 -7.65 12.11 9.42
N PRO A 246 -7.83 11.31 10.50
CA PRO A 246 -7.20 11.62 11.79
C PRO A 246 -5.68 11.67 11.74
N ILE A 247 -5.06 10.85 10.89
CA ILE A 247 -3.60 10.79 10.71
C ILE A 247 -3.15 11.98 9.86
N PHE A 248 -3.86 12.28 8.76
CA PHE A 248 -3.52 13.40 7.88
C PHE A 248 -3.80 14.78 8.50
N ALA A 249 -4.74 14.86 9.44
CA ALA A 249 -5.02 16.06 10.22
C ALA A 249 -4.13 16.20 11.47
N SER A 250 -3.21 15.27 11.71
CA SER A 250 -2.27 15.36 12.84
C SER A 250 -1.40 16.61 12.71
N ALA A 251 -1.22 17.32 13.83
CA ALA A 251 -0.33 18.48 13.89
C ALA A 251 1.14 18.16 13.56
N GLN A 252 1.52 16.87 13.63
CA GLN A 252 2.86 16.42 13.25
C GLN A 252 3.07 16.38 11.74
N LEU A 253 2.01 16.31 10.93
CA LEU A 253 2.11 16.25 9.48
C LEU A 253 2.00 17.65 8.87
N PRO A 254 3.01 18.13 8.13
CA PRO A 254 2.90 19.40 7.41
C PRO A 254 1.70 19.42 6.45
N PRO A 255 0.88 20.48 6.44
CA PRO A 255 -0.30 20.56 5.56
C PRO A 255 0.04 20.42 4.08
N ASP A 256 1.23 20.86 3.66
CA ASP A 256 1.70 20.76 2.27
C ASP A 256 2.15 19.35 1.86
N LEU A 257 2.18 18.39 2.79
CA LEU A 257 2.49 16.99 2.55
C LEU A 257 1.27 16.06 2.62
N ALA A 258 0.23 16.41 3.36
CA ALA A 258 -0.95 15.57 3.56
C ALA A 258 -1.60 15.14 2.23
N GLN A 259 -1.96 16.11 1.38
CA GLN A 259 -2.60 15.84 0.10
C GLN A 259 -1.67 15.06 -0.87
N PRO A 260 -0.39 15.42 -1.06
CA PRO A 260 0.52 14.61 -1.88
C PRO A 260 0.67 13.16 -1.38
N LEU A 261 0.71 12.93 -0.06
CA LEU A 261 0.79 11.58 0.52
C LEU A 261 -0.46 10.76 0.24
N GLU A 262 -1.63 11.33 0.49
CA GLU A 262 -2.92 10.68 0.22
C GLU A 262 -3.04 10.31 -1.26
N GLN A 263 -2.79 11.25 -2.17
CA GLN A 263 -2.80 11.00 -3.62
C GLN A 263 -1.81 9.92 -4.03
N ALA A 264 -0.60 9.92 -3.46
CA ALA A 264 0.41 8.93 -3.76
C ALA A 264 0.04 7.51 -3.29
N LEU A 265 -0.65 7.38 -2.14
CA LEU A 265 -1.19 6.10 -1.68
C LEU A 265 -2.25 5.57 -2.65
N HIS A 266 -3.15 6.43 -3.12
CA HIS A 266 -4.17 6.07 -4.11
C HIS A 266 -3.56 5.67 -5.45
N GLU A 267 -2.65 6.47 -6.00
CA GLU A 267 -1.95 6.16 -7.23
C GLU A 267 -1.23 4.82 -7.10
N ALA A 268 -0.46 4.62 -6.02
CA ALA A 268 0.27 3.37 -5.78
C ALA A 268 -0.64 2.16 -5.46
N GLN A 269 -1.95 2.38 -5.30
CA GLN A 269 -2.91 1.42 -4.75
C GLN A 269 -2.34 0.74 -3.50
N PHE A 270 -1.82 1.55 -2.59
CA PHE A 270 -1.15 1.11 -1.38
C PHE A 270 -1.91 1.62 -0.16
N TYR A 271 -2.54 0.71 0.56
CA TYR A 271 -3.42 1.01 1.68
C TYR A 271 -2.93 0.27 2.92
N PRO A 272 -1.87 0.75 3.61
CA PRO A 272 -1.41 0.14 4.86
C PRO A 272 -2.46 0.31 5.95
N SER A 273 -2.45 -0.55 6.98
CA SER A 273 -3.31 -0.31 8.16
C SER A 273 -3.05 1.07 8.76
N PRO A 274 -4.01 1.68 9.50
CA PRO A 274 -3.79 2.99 10.11
C PRO A 274 -2.52 3.05 10.98
N GLN A 275 -2.27 2.00 11.78
CA GLN A 275 -1.02 1.90 12.53
C GLN A 275 0.21 1.75 11.62
N GLY A 276 0.10 1.02 10.51
CA GLY A 276 1.14 0.92 9.50
C GLY A 276 1.47 2.28 8.86
N LEU A 277 0.46 3.08 8.53
CA LEU A 277 0.65 4.43 8.00
C LEU A 277 1.36 5.33 9.02
N LYS A 278 0.95 5.29 10.30
CA LYS A 278 1.64 6.00 11.38
C LYS A 278 3.12 5.61 11.49
N VAL A 279 3.43 4.33 11.36
CA VAL A 279 4.82 3.84 11.37
C VAL A 279 5.60 4.34 10.14
N ILE A 280 4.99 4.37 8.95
CA ILE A 280 5.61 4.93 7.74
C ILE A 280 5.92 6.42 7.92
N LEU A 281 4.98 7.19 8.47
CA LEU A 281 5.18 8.61 8.77
C LEU A 281 6.23 8.82 9.86
N ALA A 282 6.25 7.98 10.89
CA ALA A 282 7.26 8.04 11.94
C ALA A 282 8.67 7.70 11.43
N MET A 283 8.81 6.76 10.49
CA MET A 283 10.09 6.52 9.79
C MET A 283 10.52 7.77 9.02
N ALA A 284 9.61 8.34 8.24
CA ALA A 284 9.88 9.57 7.48
C ALA A 284 10.28 10.74 8.41
N PHE A 285 9.55 10.93 9.51
CA PHE A 285 9.87 11.92 10.53
C PHE A 285 11.24 11.68 11.16
N LYS A 286 11.59 10.42 11.47
CA LYS A 286 12.88 10.07 12.04
C LYS A 286 14.06 10.40 11.12
N GLU A 287 13.83 10.34 9.81
CA GLU A 287 14.85 10.48 8.75
C GLU A 287 14.98 11.91 8.22
N SER A 288 13.87 12.65 8.10
CA SER A 288 13.85 13.97 7.49
C SER A 288 13.10 15.04 8.30
N SER A 289 12.55 14.70 9.47
CA SER A 289 11.61 15.55 10.21
C SER A 289 10.40 15.98 9.37
N LEU A 290 10.00 15.15 8.40
CA LEU A 290 8.98 15.44 7.39
C LEU A 290 9.27 16.70 6.56
N LEU A 291 10.54 17.08 6.42
CA LEU A 291 10.97 18.07 5.44
C LEU A 291 11.45 17.34 4.19
N TRP A 292 11.11 17.87 3.02
CA TRP A 292 11.41 17.23 1.74
C TRP A 292 12.89 17.33 1.34
N ASN A 293 13.54 18.43 1.71
CA ASN A 293 14.99 18.59 1.58
C ASN A 293 15.52 19.16 2.89
N PRO A 294 15.71 18.32 3.92
CA PRO A 294 16.06 18.78 5.26
C PRO A 294 17.49 19.34 5.28
N SER A 295 17.71 20.33 6.16
CA SER A 295 19.06 20.76 6.50
C SER A 295 19.82 19.66 7.23
N VAL A 296 21.12 19.61 7.02
CA VAL A 296 22.00 18.65 7.69
C VAL A 296 22.03 18.96 9.18
N ASN A 297 21.71 17.99 10.04
CA ASN A 297 21.73 18.19 11.49
C ASN A 297 23.15 18.25 12.06
N GLU A 298 23.31 18.83 13.26
CA GLU A 298 24.62 19.03 13.90
C GLU A 298 25.40 17.73 14.15
N ILE A 299 24.70 16.62 14.45
CA ILE A 299 25.34 15.31 14.65
C ILE A 299 25.99 14.85 13.34
N LYS A 300 25.28 14.98 12.22
CA LYS A 300 25.76 14.62 10.90
C LYS A 300 26.84 15.58 10.42
N LYS A 301 26.72 16.89 10.66
CA LYS A 301 27.80 17.86 10.38
C LYS A 301 29.09 17.51 11.12
N LYS A 302 29.00 17.20 12.43
CA LYS A 302 30.14 16.77 13.22
C LYS A 302 30.75 15.46 12.68
N SER A 303 29.92 14.47 12.36
CA SER A 303 30.37 13.20 11.77
C SER A 303 31.07 13.40 10.43
N LEU A 304 30.49 14.19 9.52
CA LEU A 304 31.09 14.52 8.22
C LEU A 304 32.43 15.23 8.39
N ARG A 305 32.53 16.18 9.33
CA ARG A 305 33.75 16.91 9.64
C ARG A 305 34.83 16.01 10.23
N GLU A 306 34.49 15.14 11.18
CA GLU A 306 35.42 14.16 11.74
C GLU A 306 35.91 13.17 10.68
N GLN A 307 35.02 12.68 9.83
CA GLN A 307 35.37 11.81 8.71
C GLN A 307 36.33 12.53 7.76
N PHE A 308 36.01 13.76 7.36
CA PHE A 308 36.86 14.57 6.50
C PHE A 308 38.24 14.82 7.10
N HIS A 309 38.34 15.22 8.37
CA HIS A 309 39.63 15.44 9.02
C HIS A 309 40.44 14.14 9.15
N LYS A 310 39.80 12.99 9.44
CA LYS A 310 40.46 11.68 9.41
C LYS A 310 40.91 11.29 8.00
N VAL A 311 40.22 11.77 6.98
CA VAL A 311 40.45 11.42 5.57
C VAL A 311 41.55 12.26 4.94
N LEU A 312 41.47 13.58 5.05
CA LEU A 312 42.38 14.53 4.42
C LEU A 312 43.46 15.09 5.37
N GLY A 313 43.27 15.00 6.68
CA GLY A 313 44.31 15.39 7.65
C GLY A 313 45.67 14.70 7.41
N PRO A 314 45.72 13.38 7.11
CA PRO A 314 46.97 12.71 6.75
C PRO A 314 47.57 13.16 5.40
N THR A 315 46.76 13.68 4.48
CA THR A 315 47.26 14.25 3.20
C THR A 315 47.77 15.68 3.35
N GLU A 316 47.44 16.36 4.43
CA GLU A 316 47.88 17.74 4.71
C GLU A 316 49.14 17.82 5.59
N VAL A 317 49.64 16.69 6.10
CA VAL A 317 50.78 16.64 7.05
C VAL A 317 51.84 15.63 6.61
N GLY A 318 53.13 16.01 6.72
CA GLY A 318 54.28 15.11 6.55
C GLY A 318 54.44 14.49 5.15
N TRP A 319 54.77 13.20 5.09
CA TRP A 319 54.97 12.42 3.85
C TRP A 319 53.74 12.39 2.93
N GLY A 320 52.52 12.54 3.46
CA GLY A 320 51.28 12.60 2.68
C GLY A 320 51.14 13.88 1.86
N ARG A 321 51.61 15.01 2.40
CA ARG A 321 51.70 16.30 1.68
C ARG A 321 52.78 16.28 0.60
N PHE A 322 53.88 15.58 0.84
CA PHE A 322 54.96 15.40 -0.13
C PHE A 322 54.52 14.53 -1.32
N LEU A 323 53.84 13.40 -1.05
CA LEU A 323 53.31 12.51 -2.09
C LEU A 323 52.14 13.12 -2.87
N THR A 324 51.25 13.86 -2.22
CA THR A 324 50.17 14.58 -2.93
C THR A 324 50.68 15.77 -3.72
N GLY A 325 51.62 16.56 -3.18
CA GLY A 325 52.19 17.74 -3.84
C GLY A 325 53.15 17.46 -5.00
N LEU A 326 53.85 16.31 -5.01
CA LEU A 326 54.71 15.91 -6.15
C LEU A 326 53.95 15.16 -7.25
N MET A 327 52.80 14.57 -6.93
CA MET A 327 52.09 13.73 -7.87
C MET A 327 50.89 14.42 -8.49
N LEU A 328 50.15 15.26 -7.77
CA LEU A 328 48.93 15.90 -8.29
C LEU A 328 49.25 16.98 -9.31
N ASP A 329 48.54 16.96 -10.43
CA ASP A 329 48.58 18.12 -11.31
C ASP A 329 47.85 19.30 -10.65
N LYS A 330 48.16 20.51 -11.11
CA LYS A 330 47.60 21.75 -10.57
C LYS A 330 46.07 21.78 -10.60
N LYS A 331 45.44 21.03 -11.52
CA LYS A 331 43.99 20.96 -11.66
C LYS A 331 43.36 20.14 -10.52
N LEU A 332 43.88 18.96 -10.23
CA LEU A 332 43.39 18.09 -9.15
C LEU A 332 43.60 18.72 -7.77
N GLU A 333 44.70 19.47 -7.57
CA GLU A 333 44.91 20.20 -6.31
C GLU A 333 43.88 21.32 -6.12
N GLN A 334 43.55 22.07 -7.18
CA GLN A 334 42.48 23.08 -7.14
C GLN A 334 41.10 22.47 -6.87
N GLU A 335 40.78 21.32 -7.48
CA GLU A 335 39.53 20.60 -7.23
C GLU A 335 39.45 20.09 -5.79
N LYS A 336 40.55 19.58 -5.24
CA LYS A 336 40.66 19.18 -3.83
C LYS A 336 40.45 20.36 -2.88
N GLU A 337 41.14 21.48 -3.10
CA GLU A 337 40.97 22.70 -2.30
C GLU A 337 39.52 23.21 -2.32
N ALA A 338 38.90 23.22 -3.51
CA ALA A 338 37.51 23.62 -3.67
C ALA A 338 36.54 22.69 -2.90
N LEU A 339 36.77 21.37 -2.95
CA LEU A 339 35.96 20.40 -2.20
C LEU A 339 36.15 20.50 -0.70
N THR A 340 37.37 20.75 -0.24
CA THR A 340 37.67 21.02 1.16
C THR A 340 36.91 22.23 1.66
N LYS A 341 37.01 23.35 0.93
CA LYS A 341 36.30 24.59 1.28
C LYS A 341 34.79 24.37 1.33
N ARG A 342 34.23 23.71 0.32
CA ARG A 342 32.79 23.42 0.25
C ARG A 342 32.32 22.53 1.39
N LEU A 343 33.10 21.55 1.84
CA LEU A 343 32.70 20.76 2.99
C LEU A 343 32.74 21.58 4.29
N LEU A 344 33.74 22.45 4.46
CA LEU A 344 33.77 23.35 5.61
C LEU A 344 32.50 24.22 5.64
N GLU A 345 32.11 24.79 4.51
CA GLU A 345 30.87 25.55 4.36
C GLU A 345 29.62 24.69 4.69
N ILE A 346 29.57 23.42 4.28
CA ILE A 346 28.44 22.50 4.60
C ILE A 346 28.41 22.14 6.09
N THR A 347 29.58 21.92 6.70
CA THR A 347 29.72 21.42 8.08
C THR A 347 29.84 22.52 9.13
N GLU A 348 29.81 23.79 8.72
CA GLU A 348 29.74 24.92 9.63
C GLU A 348 28.48 24.84 10.53
N PRO A 349 28.60 25.09 11.84
CA PRO A 349 27.45 25.01 12.76
C PRO A 349 26.26 25.87 12.33
N LYS A 350 26.54 27.05 11.75
CA LYS A 350 25.50 27.99 11.28
C LYS A 350 25.05 27.74 9.84
N SER A 351 25.64 26.77 9.13
CA SER A 351 25.28 26.47 7.75
C SER A 351 23.85 25.93 7.63
N HIS A 352 23.14 26.39 6.62
CA HIS A 352 21.82 25.90 6.21
C HIS A 352 21.89 24.85 5.10
N ALA A 353 23.08 24.28 4.85
CA ALA A 353 23.27 23.24 3.85
C ALA A 353 22.28 22.08 4.02
N THR A 354 21.84 21.56 2.88
CA THR A 354 20.84 20.51 2.78
C THR A 354 21.46 19.15 2.47
N GLU A 355 20.67 18.09 2.61
CA GLU A 355 21.08 16.74 2.20
C GLU A 355 21.46 16.67 0.71
N TYR A 356 20.83 17.49 -0.14
CA TYR A 356 21.22 17.62 -1.54
C TYR A 356 22.63 18.24 -1.73
N ASP A 357 23.04 19.17 -0.87
CA ASP A 357 24.39 19.75 -0.93
C ASP A 357 25.45 18.71 -0.53
N VAL A 358 25.14 17.88 0.48
CA VAL A 358 25.97 16.74 0.86
C VAL A 358 26.05 15.74 -0.29
N TYR A 359 24.94 15.43 -0.96
CA TYR A 359 24.95 14.58 -2.16
C TYR A 359 25.92 15.09 -3.22
N LEU A 360 25.78 16.36 -3.62
CA LEU A 360 26.61 16.97 -4.65
C LEU A 360 28.08 16.92 -4.26
N TRP A 361 28.39 17.26 -3.00
CA TRP A 361 29.74 17.20 -2.50
C TRP A 361 30.29 15.77 -2.53
N SER A 362 29.53 14.77 -2.05
CA SER A 362 29.96 13.36 -2.07
C SER A 362 30.18 12.86 -3.48
N HIS A 363 29.37 13.29 -4.45
CA HIS A 363 29.53 12.93 -5.85
C HIS A 363 30.83 13.51 -6.45
N GLN A 364 31.10 14.79 -6.21
CA GLN A 364 32.32 15.44 -6.68
C GLN A 364 33.57 14.86 -6.00
N ALA A 365 33.50 14.58 -4.69
CA ALA A 365 34.57 13.93 -3.96
C ALA A 365 34.86 12.51 -4.48
N ALA A 366 33.83 11.76 -4.85
CA ALA A 366 34.00 10.45 -5.48
C ALA A 366 34.69 10.55 -6.84
N GLN A 367 34.27 11.49 -7.71
CA GLN A 367 34.89 11.71 -9.02
C GLN A 367 36.38 12.08 -8.89
N LEU A 368 36.73 12.95 -7.93
CA LEU A 368 38.13 13.28 -7.65
C LEU A 368 38.91 12.03 -7.25
N LEU A 369 38.38 11.24 -6.32
CA LEU A 369 39.00 9.99 -5.87
C LEU A 369 39.16 8.97 -7.00
N ASP A 370 38.22 8.88 -7.94
CA ASP A 370 38.37 8.02 -9.13
C ASP A 370 39.51 8.46 -10.03
N GLN A 371 39.57 9.76 -10.34
CA GLN A 371 40.65 10.32 -11.15
C GLN A 371 42.02 10.10 -10.50
N LEU A 372 42.09 10.19 -9.17
CA LEU A 372 43.28 9.86 -8.39
C LEU A 372 43.67 8.39 -8.54
N MET A 373 42.72 7.46 -8.37
CA MET A 373 43.00 6.03 -8.49
C MET A 373 43.43 5.63 -9.92
N ASP A 374 42.79 6.18 -10.95
CA ASP A 374 43.09 5.89 -12.35
C ASP A 374 44.49 6.38 -12.73
N LYS A 375 44.79 7.64 -12.40
CA LYS A 375 46.06 8.29 -12.77
C LYS A 375 47.27 7.67 -12.08
N TYR A 376 47.10 7.17 -10.86
CA TYR A 376 48.20 6.60 -10.08
C TYR A 376 48.12 5.08 -9.92
N SER A 377 47.32 4.35 -10.71
CA SER A 377 47.06 2.91 -10.55
C SER A 377 48.28 2.00 -10.20
N SER A 378 49.50 2.35 -10.63
CA SER A 378 50.77 1.67 -10.30
C SER A 378 51.43 2.10 -8.97
N LEU A 379 51.38 3.38 -8.59
CA LEU A 379 51.87 3.94 -7.31
C LEU A 379 50.80 3.87 -6.20
N ALA A 380 49.53 3.85 -6.62
CA ALA A 380 48.33 3.89 -5.81
C ALA A 380 48.10 2.59 -5.05
N LYS A 381 48.64 1.43 -5.41
CA LYS A 381 48.40 0.21 -4.61
C LYS A 381 48.90 0.34 -3.17
N LEU A 382 50.08 0.92 -2.95
CA LEU A 382 50.60 1.17 -1.59
C LEU A 382 49.96 2.40 -0.94
N GLY A 383 49.76 3.48 -1.70
CA GLY A 383 49.14 4.72 -1.20
C GLY A 383 47.64 4.60 -0.91
N SER A 384 46.87 3.89 -1.75
CA SER A 384 45.45 3.61 -1.58
C SER A 384 45.19 2.67 -0.41
N GLN A 385 46.09 1.71 -0.16
CA GLN A 385 46.06 0.83 1.01
C GLN A 385 46.42 1.60 2.29
N ALA A 386 47.47 2.43 2.28
CA ALA A 386 47.89 3.23 3.42
C ALA A 386 46.87 4.32 3.80
N LEU A 387 46.23 4.95 2.81
CA LEU A 387 45.21 6.00 3.00
C LEU A 387 43.78 5.45 2.99
N ASN A 388 43.59 4.14 2.82
CA ASN A 388 42.30 3.47 2.74
C ASN A 388 41.31 4.16 1.77
N LEU A 389 41.82 4.67 0.63
CA LEU A 389 41.06 5.50 -0.32
C LEU A 389 39.89 4.73 -0.94
N GLU A 390 40.07 3.43 -1.19
CA GLU A 390 38.99 2.58 -1.68
C GLU A 390 37.84 2.52 -0.67
N ALA A 391 38.09 2.24 0.62
CA ALA A 391 37.00 2.20 1.59
C ALA A 391 36.27 3.55 1.74
N ARG A 392 36.98 4.66 1.53
CA ARG A 392 36.43 6.02 1.60
C ARG A 392 35.60 6.38 0.38
N LEU A 393 36.11 6.11 -0.82
CA LEU A 393 35.36 6.22 -2.07
C LEU A 393 34.10 5.36 -2.00
N ARG A 394 34.24 4.16 -1.44
CA ARG A 394 33.11 3.30 -1.17
C ARG A 394 32.10 4.00 -0.25
N ARG A 395 32.49 4.44 0.93
CA ARG A 395 31.57 5.15 1.83
C ARG A 395 30.84 6.32 1.15
N LEU A 396 31.55 7.19 0.44
CA LEU A 396 30.97 8.37 -0.22
C LEU A 396 29.94 8.05 -1.29
N ARG A 397 30.14 6.99 -2.06
CA ARG A 397 29.22 6.63 -3.16
C ARG A 397 27.98 5.89 -2.69
N TYR A 398 28.01 5.32 -1.48
CA TYR A 398 27.13 4.21 -1.11
C TYR A 398 26.43 4.38 0.25
N GLU A 399 26.82 5.38 1.02
CA GLU A 399 26.08 5.84 2.19
C GLU A 399 24.65 6.27 1.77
N PRO A 400 23.58 5.67 2.32
CA PRO A 400 22.23 6.12 2.07
C PRO A 400 22.07 7.58 2.49
N GLN A 401 21.46 8.37 1.63
CA GLN A 401 21.23 9.79 1.89
C GLN A 401 19.75 10.05 2.00
N THR A 402 19.39 11.06 2.80
CA THR A 402 17.99 11.44 2.95
C THR A 402 17.57 12.20 1.71
N PHE A 403 16.73 11.59 0.89
CA PHE A 403 16.07 12.26 -0.22
C PHE A 403 14.55 12.24 -0.03
N GLY A 404 13.93 13.40 -0.18
CA GLY A 404 12.51 13.56 0.08
C GLY A 404 12.27 13.30 1.56
N LEU A 405 11.43 12.31 1.85
CA LEU A 405 11.09 11.93 3.22
C LEU A 405 11.90 10.75 3.75
N TRP A 406 12.75 10.12 2.93
CA TRP A 406 13.40 8.85 3.32
C TRP A 406 14.87 8.76 2.95
N GLN A 407 15.59 7.90 3.65
CA GLN A 407 16.98 7.57 3.35
C GLN A 407 17.08 6.52 2.26
N VAL A 408 17.50 6.92 1.07
CA VAL A 408 17.51 6.08 -0.12
C VAL A 408 18.94 5.84 -0.57
N ASN A 409 19.28 4.57 -0.81
CA ASN A 409 20.46 4.23 -1.60
C ASN A 409 20.10 4.41 -3.08
N ILE A 410 20.63 5.47 -3.68
CA ILE A 410 20.27 5.85 -5.05
C ILE A 410 20.69 4.78 -6.09
N ASN A 411 21.77 4.04 -5.86
CA ASN A 411 22.20 2.99 -6.78
C ASN A 411 21.21 1.82 -6.77
N HIS A 412 20.74 1.41 -5.59
CA HIS A 412 19.70 0.37 -5.50
C HIS A 412 18.39 0.81 -6.15
N LEU A 413 18.01 2.09 -6.02
CA LEU A 413 16.82 2.62 -6.68
C LEU A 413 16.97 2.60 -8.21
N VAL A 414 18.13 3.03 -8.73
CA VAL A 414 18.43 2.99 -10.17
C VAL A 414 18.40 1.56 -10.70
N GLU A 415 19.02 0.60 -10.00
CA GLU A 415 18.97 -0.82 -10.38
C GLU A 415 17.53 -1.36 -10.42
N LYS A 416 16.73 -1.07 -9.38
CA LYS A 416 15.31 -1.47 -9.33
C LYS A 416 14.50 -0.89 -10.49
N LEU A 417 14.76 0.38 -10.86
CA LEU A 417 14.07 1.02 -11.98
C LEU A 417 14.48 0.45 -13.33
N ASN A 418 15.78 0.21 -13.54
CA ASN A 418 16.28 -0.39 -14.78
C ASN A 418 15.83 -1.85 -14.96
N GLN A 419 15.63 -2.59 -13.87
CA GLN A 419 15.22 -4.01 -13.92
C GLN A 419 13.70 -4.21 -14.01
N ASN A 420 12.89 -3.16 -13.86
CA ASN A 420 11.43 -3.27 -13.79
C ASN A 420 10.75 -2.48 -14.94
N PRO A 421 10.34 -3.17 -16.02
CA PRO A 421 9.67 -2.54 -17.16
C PRO A 421 8.36 -1.84 -16.80
N GLU A 422 7.61 -2.34 -15.82
CA GLU A 422 6.34 -1.72 -15.40
C GLU A 422 6.59 -0.36 -14.75
N LEU A 423 7.63 -0.25 -13.92
CA LEU A 423 8.04 1.04 -13.35
C LEU A 423 8.56 1.99 -14.42
N SER A 424 9.29 1.49 -15.42
CA SER A 424 9.75 2.31 -16.54
C SER A 424 8.58 2.87 -17.36
N ALA A 425 7.58 2.05 -17.68
CA ALA A 425 6.38 2.49 -18.39
C ALA A 425 5.55 3.49 -17.57
N ARG A 426 5.56 3.36 -16.25
CA ARG A 426 4.78 4.21 -15.33
C ARG A 426 5.45 5.55 -15.01
N PHE A 427 6.77 5.64 -15.10
CA PHE A 427 7.57 6.83 -14.83
C PHE A 427 8.55 7.15 -15.97
N PRO A 428 8.09 7.29 -17.22
CA PRO A 428 8.98 7.51 -18.37
C PRO A 428 9.83 8.79 -18.24
N GLU A 429 9.38 9.78 -17.45
CA GLU A 429 10.04 11.07 -17.26
C GLU A 429 11.37 10.96 -16.53
N VAL A 430 11.63 9.86 -15.81
CA VAL A 430 12.94 9.61 -15.17
C VAL A 430 13.91 8.83 -16.06
N PHE A 431 13.59 8.63 -17.34
CA PHE A 431 14.43 7.89 -18.29
C PHE A 431 14.86 8.77 -19.47
N ILE A 432 16.13 8.64 -19.87
CA ILE A 432 16.67 9.20 -21.11
C ILE A 432 17.29 8.06 -21.90
N LYS A 433 16.83 7.86 -23.15
CA LYS A 433 17.32 6.79 -24.05
C LYS A 433 17.25 5.38 -23.43
N GLY A 434 16.20 5.10 -22.65
CA GLY A 434 15.97 3.79 -22.02
C GLY A 434 16.81 3.52 -20.78
N GLN A 435 17.57 4.48 -20.28
CA GLN A 435 18.29 4.39 -19.00
C GLN A 435 17.78 5.45 -18.03
N VAL A 436 17.81 5.16 -16.73
CA VAL A 436 17.42 6.13 -15.70
C VAL A 436 18.31 7.38 -15.78
N ASP A 437 17.69 8.54 -15.97
CA ASP A 437 18.34 9.83 -15.77
C ASP A 437 18.57 10.05 -14.28
N ARG A 438 19.78 9.72 -13.83
CA ARG A 438 20.18 9.87 -12.43
C ARG A 438 20.01 11.31 -11.93
N HIS A 439 20.31 12.31 -12.75
CA HIS A 439 20.22 13.72 -12.33
C HIS A 439 18.76 14.15 -12.17
N GLY A 440 17.90 13.84 -13.14
CA GLY A 440 16.45 14.07 -13.05
C GLY A 440 15.80 13.32 -11.88
N LEU A 441 16.20 12.07 -11.64
CA LEU A 441 15.72 11.29 -10.50
C LEU A 441 16.09 11.96 -9.17
N ILE A 442 17.34 12.36 -8.99
CA ILE A 442 17.78 13.01 -7.74
C ILE A 442 17.11 14.37 -7.57
N ALA A 443 16.98 15.16 -8.64
CA ALA A 443 16.26 16.42 -8.59
C ALA A 443 14.81 16.23 -8.11
N SER A 444 14.15 15.16 -8.56
CA SER A 444 12.80 14.77 -8.11
C SER A 444 12.77 14.39 -6.65
N LEU A 445 13.67 13.50 -6.24
CA LEU A 445 13.77 13.06 -4.86
C LEU A 445 14.08 14.23 -3.91
N SER A 446 14.89 15.21 -4.32
CA SER A 446 15.19 16.43 -3.56
C SER A 446 14.14 17.54 -3.70
N GLY A 447 13.09 17.37 -4.52
CA GLY A 447 12.01 18.34 -4.66
C GLY A 447 12.40 19.65 -5.34
N LEU A 448 13.36 19.60 -6.27
CA LEU A 448 13.82 20.77 -7.00
C LEU A 448 12.76 21.26 -8.01
N LYS A 449 12.69 22.59 -8.22
CA LYS A 449 11.65 23.21 -9.08
C LYS A 449 11.63 22.70 -10.53
N LYS A 450 12.78 22.26 -11.07
CA LYS A 450 12.92 21.76 -12.45
C LYS A 450 12.97 20.23 -12.53
N ALA A 451 12.56 19.54 -11.47
CA ALA A 451 12.55 18.09 -11.45
C ALA A 451 11.49 17.50 -12.40
N PRO A 452 11.75 16.33 -13.01
CA PRO A 452 10.79 15.65 -13.88
C PRO A 452 9.55 15.14 -13.13
N LEU A 453 9.68 14.75 -11.85
CA LEU A 453 8.54 14.33 -11.03
C LEU A 453 8.20 15.39 -9.97
N ASN A 454 6.90 15.63 -9.79
CA ASN A 454 6.38 16.41 -8.67
C ASN A 454 6.39 15.61 -7.34
N LYS A 455 5.98 16.22 -6.22
CA LYS A 455 5.93 15.56 -4.91
C LYS A 455 5.10 14.27 -4.93
N THR A 456 3.86 14.33 -5.41
CA THR A 456 2.95 13.16 -5.48
C THR A 456 3.58 12.01 -6.26
N ARG A 457 4.06 12.27 -7.49
CA ARG A 457 4.68 11.26 -8.35
C ARG A 457 5.96 10.68 -7.74
N THR A 458 6.76 11.52 -7.08
CA THR A 458 7.96 11.08 -6.36
C THR A 458 7.60 10.18 -5.17
N LEU A 459 6.56 10.52 -4.40
CA LEU A 459 6.05 9.66 -3.32
C LEU A 459 5.54 8.33 -3.87
N THR A 460 4.76 8.34 -4.96
CA THR A 460 4.25 7.14 -5.64
C THR A 460 5.41 6.22 -6.04
N LEU A 461 6.48 6.77 -6.63
CA LEU A 461 7.69 6.03 -6.99
C LEU A 461 8.33 5.35 -5.76
N ILE A 462 8.53 6.10 -4.67
CA ILE A 462 9.12 5.56 -3.44
C ILE A 462 8.23 4.50 -2.79
N PHE A 463 6.92 4.70 -2.77
CA PHE A 463 5.99 3.70 -2.27
C PHE A 463 6.10 2.40 -3.07
N LEU A 464 6.10 2.46 -4.40
CA LEU A 464 6.17 1.27 -5.24
C LEU A 464 7.52 0.55 -5.20
N THR A 465 8.63 1.30 -5.08
CA THR A 465 9.99 0.73 -5.16
C THR A 465 10.56 0.30 -3.81
N LYS A 466 10.16 0.98 -2.74
CA LYS A 466 10.80 0.87 -1.43
C LYS A 466 9.81 0.52 -0.31
N ILE A 467 8.66 1.18 -0.19
CA ILE A 467 7.82 1.01 1.01
C ILE A 467 6.82 -0.15 0.89
N LYS A 468 6.01 -0.19 -0.18
CA LYS A 468 4.93 -1.15 -0.39
C LYS A 468 5.44 -2.59 -0.41
N PRO A 469 6.46 -2.98 -1.21
CA PRO A 469 6.92 -4.37 -1.26
C PRO A 469 7.32 -4.89 0.13
N ARG A 470 8.16 -4.11 0.84
CA ARG A 470 8.57 -4.42 2.21
C ARG A 470 7.38 -4.54 3.14
N TYR A 471 6.48 -3.56 3.14
CA TYR A 471 5.32 -3.58 4.03
C TYR A 471 4.45 -4.82 3.83
N LEU A 472 4.28 -5.28 2.59
CA LEU A 472 3.48 -6.48 2.28
C LEU A 472 4.10 -7.77 2.85
N ASP A 473 5.42 -7.83 3.04
CA ASP A 473 6.09 -8.96 3.71
C ASP A 473 5.82 -9.00 5.23
N HIS A 474 5.43 -7.86 5.82
CA HIS A 474 5.04 -7.73 7.21
C HIS A 474 3.53 -7.92 7.36
N GLN A 475 3.15 -8.99 8.04
CA GLN A 475 1.74 -9.30 8.19
C GLN A 475 1.07 -8.26 9.10
N GLN A 476 0.05 -7.61 8.53
CA GLN A 476 -1.17 -7.19 9.23
C GLN A 476 -1.07 -6.01 10.20
N GLY A 477 0.10 -5.41 10.37
CA GLY A 477 0.26 -4.33 11.36
C GLY A 477 0.20 -4.82 12.82
N HIS A 478 0.58 -6.08 13.08
CA HIS A 478 0.83 -6.53 14.46
C HIS A 478 2.00 -5.71 15.05
N PRO A 479 2.00 -5.34 16.34
CA PRO A 479 3.04 -4.49 16.90
C PRO A 479 4.47 -5.03 16.69
N HIS A 480 4.67 -6.35 16.83
CA HIS A 480 5.96 -6.97 16.54
C HIS A 480 6.34 -6.94 15.06
N ASP A 481 5.37 -7.07 14.15
CA ASP A 481 5.60 -7.01 12.71
C ASP A 481 6.00 -5.61 12.27
N LEU A 482 5.32 -4.59 12.81
CA LEU A 482 5.65 -3.20 12.59
C LEU A 482 7.02 -2.83 13.18
N LEU A 483 7.41 -3.45 14.29
CA LEU A 483 8.76 -3.31 14.85
C LEU A 483 9.81 -3.87 13.87
N PHE A 484 9.58 -5.05 13.30
CA PHE A 484 10.49 -5.62 12.31
C PHE A 484 10.50 -4.80 11.02
N PHE A 485 9.35 -4.32 10.55
CA PHE A 485 9.25 -3.43 9.39
C PHE A 485 10.09 -2.17 9.56
N ALA A 486 9.96 -1.50 10.71
CA ALA A 486 10.79 -0.35 11.03
C ALA A 486 12.28 -0.71 11.10
N ALA A 487 12.64 -1.86 11.67
CA ALA A 487 14.04 -2.30 11.74
C ALA A 487 14.64 -2.69 10.37
N GLU A 488 13.84 -3.28 9.48
CA GLU A 488 14.23 -3.63 8.10
C GLU A 488 14.37 -2.40 7.22
N ASN A 489 13.77 -1.27 7.59
CA ASN A 489 14.06 -0.01 6.94
C ASN A 489 15.55 0.38 7.05
N LEU A 490 16.21 0.00 8.15
CA LEU A 490 17.64 0.23 8.37
C LEU A 490 18.54 -0.81 7.69
N THR A 491 18.08 -2.07 7.64
CA THR A 491 18.95 -3.23 7.36
C THR A 491 18.66 -3.92 6.02
N GLY A 492 17.62 -3.48 5.31
CA GLY A 492 17.18 -4.11 4.08
C GLY A 492 16.05 -5.12 4.31
N GLU A 493 15.33 -5.38 3.22
CA GLU A 493 14.24 -6.34 3.15
C GLU A 493 14.76 -7.76 3.43
N LEU A 494 13.99 -8.54 4.20
CA LEU A 494 14.31 -9.92 4.60
C LEU A 494 15.51 -10.09 5.52
N SER A 495 16.22 -9.02 5.88
CA SER A 495 17.41 -9.09 6.75
C SER A 495 17.10 -9.82 8.07
N THR A 496 15.87 -9.66 8.60
CA THR A 496 15.48 -10.30 9.86
C THR A 496 15.21 -11.80 9.72
N PHE A 497 14.68 -12.23 8.57
CA PHE A 497 14.54 -13.65 8.24
C PHE A 497 15.92 -14.28 7.98
N ARG A 498 16.82 -13.57 7.32
CA ARG A 498 18.19 -14.01 7.05
C ARG A 498 19.02 -14.11 8.32
N ALA A 499 18.87 -13.16 9.24
CA ALA A 499 19.45 -13.26 10.58
C ALA A 499 18.91 -14.48 11.35
N ALA A 500 17.62 -14.80 11.24
CA ALA A 500 17.05 -16.00 11.84
C ALA A 500 17.64 -17.29 11.23
N ILE A 501 17.84 -17.33 9.91
CA ILE A 501 18.53 -18.42 9.22
C ILE A 501 19.95 -18.60 9.78
N GLN A 502 20.71 -17.52 9.92
CA GLN A 502 22.08 -17.55 10.44
C GLN A 502 22.14 -18.08 11.89
N LEU A 503 21.23 -17.61 12.77
CA LEU A 503 21.13 -18.11 14.14
C LEU A 503 20.75 -19.60 14.17
N ARG A 504 19.82 -20.03 13.31
CA ARG A 504 19.41 -21.42 13.24
C ARG A 504 20.51 -22.32 12.71
N LEU A 505 21.25 -21.85 11.70
CA LEU A 505 22.41 -22.53 11.14
C LEU A 505 23.52 -22.68 12.19
N SER A 506 23.79 -21.62 12.95
CA SER A 506 24.72 -21.64 14.09
C SER A 506 24.35 -22.71 15.11
N TYR A 507 23.06 -22.78 15.50
CA TYR A 507 22.55 -23.82 16.39
C TYR A 507 22.69 -25.23 15.82
N LYS A 508 22.30 -25.45 14.56
CA LYS A 508 22.32 -26.78 13.92
C LYS A 508 23.72 -27.32 13.70
N LEU A 509 24.67 -26.44 13.35
CA LEU A 509 26.07 -26.82 13.11
C LEU A 509 26.94 -26.73 14.37
N LYS A 510 26.41 -26.22 15.49
CA LYS A 510 27.15 -25.91 16.72
C LYS A 510 28.41 -25.06 16.43
N ARG A 511 28.28 -24.08 15.55
CA ARG A 511 29.37 -23.20 15.13
C ARG A 511 28.89 -21.76 15.10
N PRO A 512 29.68 -20.79 15.58
CA PRO A 512 29.29 -19.39 15.52
C PRO A 512 29.15 -18.94 14.06
N VAL A 513 27.98 -18.41 13.72
CA VAL A 513 27.70 -17.73 12.46
C VAL A 513 27.27 -16.31 12.81
N SER A 514 27.84 -15.31 12.14
CA SER A 514 27.41 -13.92 12.27
C SER A 514 25.93 -13.80 11.91
N ALA A 515 25.15 -13.13 12.75
CA ALA A 515 23.72 -12.87 12.52
C ALA A 515 23.52 -11.44 11.99
N ASP A 516 24.24 -11.09 10.94
CA ASP A 516 24.22 -9.75 10.32
C ASP A 516 23.10 -9.56 9.28
N GLY A 517 22.38 -10.61 8.91
CA GLY A 517 21.30 -10.56 7.94
C GLY A 517 21.75 -10.75 6.48
N ASP A 518 23.04 -10.96 6.23
CA ASP A 518 23.58 -11.20 4.88
C ASP A 518 23.95 -12.67 4.67
N LEU A 519 23.17 -13.34 3.82
CA LEU A 519 23.46 -14.74 3.48
C LEU A 519 24.64 -14.87 2.52
N ALA A 520 24.84 -13.89 1.64
CA ALA A 520 25.86 -13.89 0.60
C ALA A 520 26.55 -12.52 0.52
N PHE A 521 27.72 -12.48 -0.09
CA PHE A 521 28.31 -11.20 -0.49
C PHE A 521 27.60 -10.67 -1.73
N TYR A 522 27.26 -9.40 -1.69
CA TYR A 522 26.77 -8.69 -2.86
C TYR A 522 27.94 -8.06 -3.59
N LYS A 523 27.84 -7.95 -4.91
CA LYS A 523 28.72 -7.07 -5.67
C LYS A 523 28.66 -5.70 -5.00
N PRO A 524 29.79 -5.01 -4.92
CA PRO A 524 29.81 -3.73 -4.26
C PRO A 524 28.67 -2.85 -4.82
N TYR A 525 27.71 -2.51 -3.94
CA TYR A 525 26.66 -1.50 -4.18
C TYR A 525 25.59 -1.88 -5.18
N SER A 526 25.44 -3.19 -5.36
CA SER A 526 24.42 -3.77 -6.20
C SER A 526 23.54 -4.70 -5.39
N LEU A 527 22.29 -4.86 -5.82
CA LEU A 527 21.43 -5.95 -5.41
C LEU A 527 21.90 -7.31 -5.99
N THR A 528 22.90 -7.29 -6.87
CA THR A 528 23.49 -8.47 -7.50
C THR A 528 24.44 -9.19 -6.55
N ILE A 529 24.26 -10.50 -6.37
CA ILE A 529 25.17 -11.33 -5.58
C ILE A 529 26.51 -11.49 -6.30
N ASP A 530 27.60 -11.40 -5.54
CA ASP A 530 28.94 -11.74 -6.03
C ASP A 530 29.22 -13.23 -5.83
N TRP A 531 28.96 -14.02 -6.88
CA TRP A 531 29.22 -15.46 -6.86
C TRP A 531 30.71 -15.84 -6.88
N THR A 532 31.61 -14.89 -7.11
CA THR A 532 33.05 -15.14 -7.12
C THR A 532 33.63 -15.22 -5.70
N HIS A 533 32.96 -14.60 -4.73
CA HIS A 533 33.34 -14.60 -3.32
C HIS A 533 32.29 -15.32 -2.47
N GLN A 534 32.67 -16.43 -1.85
CA GLN A 534 31.76 -17.18 -0.97
C GLN A 534 31.77 -16.58 0.45
N SER A 535 30.60 -16.25 0.98
CA SER A 535 30.45 -15.84 2.38
C SER A 535 30.59 -17.04 3.33
N GLN A 536 30.96 -16.75 4.58
CA GLN A 536 31.00 -17.79 5.63
C GLN A 536 29.63 -18.45 5.82
N THR A 537 28.55 -17.66 5.74
CA THR A 537 27.17 -18.15 5.80
C THR A 537 26.85 -19.10 4.64
N GLN A 538 27.21 -18.74 3.40
CA GLN A 538 27.06 -19.61 2.22
C GLN A 538 27.80 -20.93 2.39
N TRP A 539 29.03 -20.89 2.93
CA TRP A 539 29.80 -22.10 3.18
C TRP A 539 29.12 -23.02 4.19
N PHE A 540 28.63 -22.46 5.30
CA PHE A 540 27.90 -23.22 6.31
C PHE A 540 26.56 -23.77 5.78
N LEU A 541 25.82 -22.99 4.98
CA LEU A 541 24.58 -23.43 4.35
C LEU A 541 24.85 -24.62 3.40
N LEU A 542 25.90 -24.53 2.59
CA LEU A 542 26.29 -25.61 1.69
C LEU A 542 26.68 -26.86 2.45
N ARG A 543 27.44 -26.73 3.54
CA ARG A 543 27.77 -27.85 4.42
C ARG A 543 26.52 -28.51 4.99
N TYR A 544 25.61 -27.73 5.56
CA TYR A 544 24.35 -28.25 6.09
C TYR A 544 23.53 -28.97 5.00
N ALA A 545 23.48 -28.42 3.79
CA ALA A 545 22.80 -29.04 2.66
C ALA A 545 23.48 -30.35 2.22
N LEU A 546 24.82 -30.42 2.19
CA LEU A 546 25.57 -31.64 1.88
C LEU A 546 25.34 -32.74 2.93
N ASP A 547 25.36 -32.38 4.21
CA ASP A 547 25.09 -33.32 5.32
C ASP A 547 23.67 -33.91 5.24
N ASN A 548 22.75 -33.22 4.55
CA ASN A 548 21.37 -33.62 4.35
C ASN A 548 21.06 -34.08 2.91
N LYS A 549 22.08 -34.42 2.09
CA LYS A 549 21.92 -34.67 0.65
C LYS A 549 20.76 -35.60 0.27
N LYS A 550 20.53 -36.65 1.07
CA LYS A 550 19.44 -37.63 0.84
C LYS A 550 18.04 -36.99 0.83
N ALA A 551 17.85 -35.87 1.54
CA ALA A 551 16.57 -35.18 1.64
C ALA A 551 16.20 -34.39 0.37
N TRP A 552 17.14 -34.17 -0.54
CA TRP A 552 16.96 -33.28 -1.70
C TRP A 552 16.69 -34.01 -3.01
N GLY A 553 16.71 -35.35 -2.99
CA GLY A 553 16.55 -36.16 -4.19
C GLY A 553 17.57 -35.81 -5.28
N LYS A 554 17.08 -35.36 -6.45
CA LYS A 554 17.92 -34.96 -7.59
C LYS A 554 18.42 -33.52 -7.50
N THR A 555 17.89 -32.69 -6.60
CA THR A 555 18.25 -31.27 -6.52
C THR A 555 19.64 -31.09 -5.90
N SER A 556 20.51 -30.34 -6.57
CA SER A 556 21.86 -30.06 -6.08
C SER A 556 21.84 -29.20 -4.80
N PRO A 557 22.60 -29.55 -3.74
CA PRO A 557 22.81 -28.69 -2.58
C PRO A 557 23.25 -27.27 -2.94
N LYS A 558 24.10 -27.12 -3.95
CA LYS A 558 24.56 -25.81 -4.42
C LYS A 558 23.41 -24.98 -4.98
N ALA A 559 22.53 -25.60 -5.77
CA ALA A 559 21.36 -24.92 -6.34
C ALA A 559 20.39 -24.46 -5.24
N LEU A 560 20.18 -25.27 -4.19
CA LEU A 560 19.33 -24.89 -3.05
C LEU A 560 19.87 -23.68 -2.29
N VAL A 561 21.19 -23.63 -2.06
CA VAL A 561 21.86 -22.48 -1.42
C VAL A 561 21.76 -21.25 -2.30
N THR A 562 22.01 -21.37 -3.60
CA THR A 562 21.88 -20.26 -4.57
C THR A 562 20.47 -19.69 -4.54
N GLN A 563 19.45 -20.53 -4.68
CA GLN A 563 18.04 -20.11 -4.59
C GLN A 563 17.70 -19.43 -3.26
N LEU A 564 18.29 -19.89 -2.15
CA LEU A 564 18.06 -19.30 -0.84
C LEU A 564 18.67 -17.90 -0.73
N CYS A 565 19.89 -17.72 -1.24
CA CYS A 565 20.58 -16.43 -1.25
C CYS A 565 19.93 -15.42 -2.21
N GLU A 566 19.38 -15.89 -3.34
CA GLU A 566 18.71 -15.06 -4.35
C GLU A 566 17.30 -14.62 -3.97
N ALA A 567 16.71 -15.18 -2.92
CA ALA A 567 15.36 -14.86 -2.51
C ALA A 567 15.21 -13.36 -2.18
N GLN A 568 14.32 -12.70 -2.94
CA GLN A 568 14.00 -11.27 -2.81
C GLN A 568 12.70 -11.03 -2.04
N LEU A 569 11.81 -12.02 -2.01
CA LEU A 569 10.53 -11.95 -1.29
C LEU A 569 10.46 -13.00 -0.18
N ARG A 570 9.66 -12.73 0.85
CA ARG A 570 9.40 -13.71 1.93
C ARG A 570 8.81 -15.00 1.37
N SER A 571 7.92 -14.92 0.39
CA SER A 571 7.28 -16.09 -0.20
C SER A 571 8.27 -17.03 -0.89
N ASP A 572 9.34 -16.49 -1.49
CA ASP A 572 10.42 -17.27 -2.11
C ASP A 572 11.27 -17.95 -1.05
N LEU A 573 11.61 -17.23 0.03
CA LEU A 573 12.30 -17.81 1.20
C LEU A 573 11.50 -18.99 1.79
N LEU A 574 10.20 -18.80 2.02
CA LEU A 574 9.35 -19.81 2.65
C LEU A 574 9.08 -21.03 1.75
N LYS A 575 9.22 -20.90 0.43
CA LYS A 575 9.12 -22.02 -0.52
C LYS A 575 10.42 -22.80 -0.66
N ASN A 576 11.54 -22.23 -0.24
CA ASN A 576 12.84 -22.86 -0.43
C ASN A 576 12.97 -24.14 0.44
N PRO A 577 13.25 -25.32 -0.15
CA PRO A 577 13.34 -26.57 0.61
C PRO A 577 14.45 -26.59 1.68
N LEU A 578 15.57 -25.94 1.41
CA LEU A 578 16.68 -25.82 2.36
C LEU A 578 16.28 -24.96 3.55
N TYR A 579 15.58 -23.85 3.30
CA TYR A 579 14.99 -23.02 4.37
C TYR A 579 14.04 -23.83 5.25
N LEU A 580 13.06 -24.48 4.65
CA LEU A 580 12.04 -25.23 5.38
C LEU A 580 12.64 -26.35 6.24
N ARG A 581 13.66 -27.05 5.74
CA ARG A 581 14.33 -28.10 6.52
C ARG A 581 15.21 -27.53 7.63
N LEU A 582 15.96 -26.45 7.36
CA LEU A 582 16.84 -25.81 8.33
C LEU A 582 16.05 -25.24 9.52
N MET A 583 14.98 -24.50 9.20
CA MET A 583 14.11 -23.89 10.19
C MET A 583 13.21 -24.94 10.85
N GLY A 584 12.56 -25.79 10.05
CA GLY A 584 11.61 -26.79 10.53
C GLY A 584 10.41 -26.10 11.20
N PRO A 585 10.09 -26.39 12.47
CA PRO A 585 8.95 -25.78 13.17
C PRO A 585 9.09 -24.26 13.38
N THR A 586 10.30 -23.72 13.24
CA THR A 586 10.59 -22.28 13.39
C THR A 586 10.52 -21.53 12.05
N ALA A 587 9.99 -22.13 10.99
CA ALA A 587 9.81 -21.46 9.71
C ALA A 587 8.91 -20.22 9.87
N GLY A 588 9.34 -19.09 9.32
CA GLY A 588 8.70 -17.79 9.49
C GLY A 588 9.18 -16.98 10.70
N GLU A 589 10.07 -17.52 11.55
CA GLU A 589 10.69 -16.73 12.61
C GLU A 589 11.59 -15.62 12.05
N ARG A 590 11.62 -14.50 12.78
CA ARG A 590 12.46 -13.33 12.50
C ARG A 590 13.37 -13.06 13.69
N ALA A 591 14.59 -12.62 13.41
CA ALA A 591 15.55 -12.18 14.41
C ALA A 591 16.10 -10.81 14.01
N PHE A 592 16.40 -9.95 14.98
CA PHE A 592 17.04 -8.67 14.65
C PHE A 592 18.49 -8.91 14.25
N PRO A 593 18.94 -8.38 13.10
CA PRO A 593 20.34 -8.40 12.73
C PRO A 593 21.20 -7.73 13.80
N GLN A 594 22.38 -8.28 14.05
CA GLN A 594 23.36 -7.77 15.00
C GLN A 594 24.25 -6.66 14.41
N ILE A 595 23.94 -6.19 13.20
CA ILE A 595 24.69 -5.10 12.58
C ILE A 595 24.49 -3.81 13.38
N LYS A 596 25.59 -3.10 13.61
CA LYS A 596 25.54 -1.70 14.03
C LYS A 596 25.69 -0.87 12.77
N SER A 597 24.64 -0.15 12.40
CA SER A 597 24.81 0.84 11.34
C SER A 597 25.69 1.97 11.87
N GLU A 598 26.81 2.23 11.21
CA GLU A 598 27.68 3.36 11.52
C GLU A 598 26.96 4.71 11.38
N LEU A 599 25.89 4.80 10.56
CA LEU A 599 25.15 6.05 10.32
C LEU A 599 24.30 6.50 11.52
N TYR A 600 23.73 5.58 12.27
CA TYR A 600 22.76 5.91 13.33
C TYR A 600 23.28 5.59 14.72
N SER A 601 24.47 4.98 14.81
CA SER A 601 25.07 4.50 16.05
C SER A 601 24.11 3.63 16.88
N GLN A 602 23.17 2.95 16.21
CA GLN A 602 22.04 2.24 16.80
C GLN A 602 21.82 0.91 16.09
N GLY A 603 21.50 -0.12 16.85
CA GLY A 603 21.08 -1.41 16.31
C GLY A 603 19.63 -1.38 15.77
N PRO A 604 19.25 -2.29 14.87
CA PRO A 604 17.95 -2.30 14.18
C PRO A 604 16.76 -2.33 15.14
N ARG A 605 16.86 -3.14 16.21
CA ARG A 605 15.84 -3.23 17.26
C ARG A 605 15.62 -1.91 17.99
N SER A 606 16.71 -1.17 18.26
CA SER A 606 16.63 0.13 18.94
C SER A 606 15.98 1.17 18.04
N TYR A 607 16.38 1.22 16.77
CA TYR A 607 15.76 2.07 15.77
C TYR A 607 14.24 1.80 15.66
N GLY A 608 13.84 0.54 15.47
CA GLY A 608 12.44 0.18 15.34
C GLY A 608 11.60 0.58 16.55
N ARG A 609 12.12 0.42 17.77
CA ARG A 609 11.42 0.86 19.00
C ARG A 609 11.21 2.37 19.04
N ARG A 610 12.20 3.16 18.63
CA ARG A 610 12.07 4.62 18.55
C ARG A 610 11.04 5.05 17.52
N VAL A 611 11.02 4.39 16.35
CA VAL A 611 9.99 4.63 15.33
C VAL A 611 8.60 4.32 15.86
N LEU A 612 8.40 3.19 16.54
CA LEU A 612 7.09 2.87 17.11
C LEU A 612 6.64 3.90 18.16
N ALA A 613 7.55 4.34 19.03
CA ALA A 613 7.24 5.39 20.01
C ALA A 613 6.88 6.73 19.34
N LEU A 614 7.51 7.07 18.21
CA LEU A 614 7.15 8.25 17.42
C LEU A 614 5.79 8.06 16.72
N ALA A 615 5.46 6.85 16.28
CA ALA A 615 4.20 6.55 15.60
C ALA A 615 2.97 6.74 16.51
N GLU A 616 3.13 6.65 17.84
CA GLU A 616 2.06 6.94 18.81
C GLU A 616 1.68 8.42 18.88
N GLN A 617 2.50 9.31 18.30
CA GLN A 617 2.30 10.76 18.29
C GLN A 617 1.50 11.25 17.05
N PHE A 618 1.30 10.37 16.07
CA PHE A 618 0.41 10.54 14.92
C PHE A 618 -0.90 9.81 15.20
#